data_AF-A0A7V7Z871-F1
#
_entry.id   AF-A0A7V7Z871-F1
#
_cell.length_a   1.000
_cell.length_b   1.000
_cell.length_c   1.000
_cell.angle_alpha   90.00
_cell.angle_beta   90.00
_cell.angle_gamma   90.00
#
_symmetry.space_group_name_H-M   'P 1'
#
loop_
_entity.id
_entity.type
_entity.pdbx_description
1 polymer ?
#
loop_
_entity_poly.entity_id
_entity_poly.type
_entity_poly.pdbx_seq_one_letter_code
_entity_poly.pdbx_strand_id
1 'polypeptide(L)'
;MPAPSDDWPYLQRLWQRCTTPAAPSGEDLREQYHGEVKALYRRGISLEDALVFLVQQRPSLEGYQQWLAARTRELPVPDDSEQAQSLSREELQFWEQHGYLVLRGAVPRAQCEAVQQAIWNYLGASADQPASWCQEHPGKRGMMLQFSDHPALAANRHGARIRSAYEQLYGSSAIFATIDKVSFNPPVIDGHGFMGSALHWDVSLQPPIPFKLQGLLYLSDCAATDGAFHCVPGFQHRYAAWLAQVPPGQNPRDLASQTLEPVAVEGQAGDFIIWHQALPHCATPNHGNAPRMVQYLTYLPEQCVDQPDWY
;
A
#
# COMPACT_ATOMS: atom_id res chain seq x y z
N MET A 1 -26.88 -12.10 12.08
CA MET A 1 -25.42 -12.16 12.30
C MET A 1 -24.84 -12.92 11.13
N PRO A 2 -23.87 -12.37 10.38
CA PRO A 2 -23.14 -13.17 9.39
C PRO A 2 -22.52 -14.36 10.14
N ALA A 3 -22.62 -15.55 9.57
CA ALA A 3 -21.97 -16.73 10.14
C ALA A 3 -20.47 -16.41 10.33
N PRO A 4 -19.82 -16.85 11.43
CA PRO A 4 -18.37 -16.72 11.52
C PRO A 4 -17.78 -17.43 10.31
N SER A 5 -17.23 -16.65 9.38
CA SER A 5 -16.52 -17.19 8.23
C SER A 5 -15.31 -17.91 8.82
N ASP A 6 -15.29 -19.25 8.68
CA ASP A 6 -14.14 -20.06 9.08
C ASP A 6 -12.98 -19.71 8.15
N ASP A 7 -12.20 -18.70 8.54
CA ASP A 7 -11.05 -18.20 7.79
C ASP A 7 -9.75 -18.97 8.15
N TRP A 8 -9.85 -19.93 9.07
CA TRP A 8 -8.78 -20.82 9.47
C TRP A 8 -8.12 -21.57 8.30
N PRO A 9 -8.85 -22.08 7.28
CA PRO A 9 -8.22 -22.75 6.14
C PRO A 9 -7.21 -21.88 5.38
N TYR A 10 -7.38 -20.55 5.35
CA TYR A 10 -6.40 -19.65 4.75
C TYR A 10 -5.14 -19.52 5.63
N LEU A 11 -5.31 -19.36 6.94
CA LEU A 11 -4.20 -19.24 7.89
C LEU A 11 -3.37 -20.52 7.98
N GLN A 12 -4.03 -21.68 8.03
CA GLN A 12 -3.35 -22.98 8.05
C GLN A 12 -2.52 -23.22 6.78
N ARG A 13 -3.07 -22.85 5.61
CA ARG A 13 -2.34 -22.95 4.34
C ARG A 13 -1.14 -22.01 4.27
N LEU A 14 -1.29 -20.76 4.73
CA LEU A 14 -0.17 -19.82 4.84
C LEU A 14 0.97 -20.42 5.67
N TRP A 15 0.65 -21.00 6.84
CA TRP A 15 1.63 -21.69 7.67
C TRP A 15 2.29 -22.86 6.94
N GLN A 16 1.49 -23.72 6.30
CA GLN A 16 1.99 -24.89 5.57
C GLN A 16 2.95 -24.46 4.46
N ARG A 17 2.56 -23.48 3.63
CA ARG A 17 3.37 -22.95 2.52
C ARG A 17 4.72 -22.42 3.00
N CYS A 18 4.77 -21.79 4.17
CA CYS A 18 5.99 -21.18 4.69
C CYS A 18 6.88 -22.16 5.49
N THR A 19 6.32 -23.24 6.03
CA THR A 19 7.05 -24.13 6.96
C THR A 19 7.29 -25.54 6.43
N THR A 20 6.64 -25.97 5.32
CA THR A 20 6.90 -27.28 4.69
C THR A 20 7.74 -27.19 3.40
N PRO A 21 8.58 -28.19 3.09
CA PRO A 21 9.46 -28.17 1.92
C PRO A 21 8.76 -28.40 0.56
N ALA A 22 7.44 -28.62 0.53
CA ALA A 22 6.72 -28.96 -0.71
C ALA A 22 6.05 -27.72 -1.30
N ALA A 23 6.45 -27.35 -2.51
CA ALA A 23 5.84 -26.24 -3.25
C ALA A 23 4.47 -26.67 -3.82
N PRO A 24 3.39 -25.91 -3.58
CA PRO A 24 2.22 -25.96 -4.46
C PRO A 24 2.60 -25.33 -5.81
N SER A 25 2.35 -26.03 -6.92
CA SER A 25 2.41 -25.46 -8.27
C SER A 25 1.14 -24.67 -8.60
N GLY A 26 1.30 -23.62 -9.42
CA GLY A 26 0.36 -22.50 -9.56
C GLY A 26 -0.97 -22.78 -10.28
N GLU A 27 -2.01 -22.25 -9.64
CA GLU A 27 -3.22 -21.55 -10.13
C GLU A 27 -4.04 -21.17 -8.87
N ASP A 28 -4.00 -22.03 -7.86
CA ASP A 28 -4.71 -21.93 -6.56
C ASP A 28 -4.13 -20.86 -5.60
N LEU A 29 -2.91 -20.35 -5.83
CA LEU A 29 -2.17 -19.51 -4.86
C LEU A 29 -2.68 -18.07 -4.66
N ARG A 30 -3.48 -17.51 -5.58
CA ARG A 30 -3.82 -16.05 -5.57
C ARG A 30 -5.21 -15.71 -5.06
N GLU A 31 -6.24 -16.52 -5.35
CA GLU A 31 -7.48 -16.45 -4.57
C GLU A 31 -7.20 -16.72 -3.08
N GLN A 32 -6.23 -17.59 -2.82
CA GLN A 32 -5.72 -17.87 -1.47
C GLN A 32 -5.03 -16.66 -0.85
N TYR A 33 -4.24 -15.89 -1.61
CA TYR A 33 -3.59 -14.68 -1.12
C TYR A 33 -4.59 -13.67 -0.52
N HIS A 34 -5.68 -13.37 -1.23
CA HIS A 34 -6.69 -12.44 -0.72
C HIS A 34 -7.38 -12.96 0.55
N GLY A 35 -7.65 -14.27 0.60
CA GLY A 35 -8.19 -14.91 1.80
C GLY A 35 -7.21 -14.85 2.99
N GLU A 36 -5.92 -15.06 2.76
CA GLU A 36 -4.86 -14.94 3.78
C GLU A 36 -4.75 -13.50 4.31
N VAL A 37 -4.68 -12.51 3.41
CA VAL A 37 -4.63 -11.09 3.78
C VAL A 37 -5.87 -10.70 4.58
N LYS A 38 -7.06 -11.12 4.14
CA LYS A 38 -8.33 -10.85 4.83
C LYS A 38 -8.38 -11.49 6.22
N ALA A 39 -7.96 -12.75 6.34
CA ALA A 39 -7.94 -13.49 7.60
C ALA A 39 -6.97 -12.86 8.62
N LEU A 40 -5.80 -12.42 8.16
CA LEU A 40 -4.82 -11.72 8.99
C LEU A 40 -5.29 -10.31 9.36
N TYR A 41 -5.86 -9.56 8.42
CA TYR A 41 -6.42 -8.24 8.66
C TYR A 41 -7.49 -8.27 9.77
N ARG A 42 -8.40 -9.25 9.75
CA ARG A 42 -9.42 -9.44 10.80
C ARG A 42 -8.84 -9.62 12.21
N ARG A 43 -7.55 -9.95 12.31
CA ARG A 43 -6.80 -10.10 13.56
C ARG A 43 -5.88 -8.90 13.85
N GLY A 44 -5.87 -7.87 13.00
CA GLY A 44 -4.94 -6.75 13.13
C GLY A 44 -3.51 -7.08 12.72
N ILE A 45 -3.29 -8.15 11.94
CA ILE A 45 -1.97 -8.64 11.57
C ILE A 45 -1.69 -8.35 10.09
N SER A 46 -0.51 -7.81 9.77
CA SER A 46 -0.08 -7.66 8.37
C SER A 46 0.40 -8.99 7.79
N LEU A 47 0.21 -9.18 6.49
CA LEU A 47 0.76 -10.37 5.80
C LEU A 47 2.28 -10.43 5.95
N GLU A 48 2.97 -9.29 5.89
CA GLU A 48 4.42 -9.27 6.06
C GLU A 48 4.85 -9.75 7.45
N ASP A 49 4.22 -9.28 8.53
CA ASP A 49 4.57 -9.70 9.88
C ASP A 49 4.38 -11.22 10.05
N ALA A 50 3.30 -11.75 9.48
CA ALA A 50 3.07 -13.19 9.47
C ALA A 50 4.14 -13.94 8.66
N LEU A 51 4.49 -13.46 7.46
CA LEU A 51 5.54 -14.07 6.63
C LEU A 51 6.90 -14.04 7.31
N VAL A 52 7.27 -12.92 7.93
CA VAL A 52 8.55 -12.78 8.64
C VAL A 52 8.61 -13.73 9.83
N PHE A 53 7.55 -13.82 10.63
CA PHE A 53 7.48 -14.77 11.73
C PHE A 53 7.59 -16.22 11.22
N LEU A 54 6.79 -16.59 10.22
CA LEU A 54 6.75 -17.96 9.70
C LEU A 54 8.08 -18.40 9.07
N VAL A 55 8.71 -17.54 8.27
CA VAL A 55 9.97 -17.85 7.58
C VAL A 55 11.14 -17.90 8.56
N GLN A 56 11.21 -16.98 9.53
CA GLN A 56 12.33 -16.91 10.46
C GLN A 56 12.22 -17.94 11.60
N GLN A 57 11.02 -18.11 12.16
CA GLN A 57 10.83 -18.96 13.34
C GLN A 57 10.45 -20.40 13.00
N ARG A 58 9.86 -20.64 11.81
CA ARG A 58 9.36 -21.95 11.37
C ARG A 58 8.60 -22.70 12.48
N PRO A 59 7.56 -22.08 13.07
CA PRO A 59 6.89 -22.63 14.25
C PRO A 59 6.11 -23.92 13.91
N SER A 60 5.77 -24.70 14.94
CA SER A 60 4.70 -25.71 14.81
C SER A 60 3.35 -25.03 14.53
N LEU A 61 2.35 -25.81 14.08
CA LEU A 61 1.00 -25.26 13.88
C LEU A 61 0.43 -24.67 15.17
N GLU A 62 0.66 -25.33 16.30
CA GLU A 62 0.28 -24.84 17.63
C GLU A 62 1.01 -23.53 17.98
N GLY A 63 2.32 -23.44 17.71
CA GLY A 63 3.09 -22.22 17.93
C GLY A 63 2.59 -21.05 17.08
N TYR A 64 2.16 -21.32 15.84
CA TYR A 64 1.54 -20.31 14.99
C TYR A 64 0.17 -19.86 15.50
N GLN A 65 -0.66 -20.78 16.01
CA GLN A 65 -1.94 -20.44 16.64
C GLN A 65 -1.75 -19.56 17.88
N GLN A 66 -0.78 -19.88 18.73
CA GLN A 66 -0.44 -19.08 19.91
C GLN A 66 0.06 -17.69 19.50
N TRP A 67 0.90 -17.60 18.46
CA TRP A 67 1.37 -16.32 17.93
C TRP A 67 0.22 -15.46 17.39
N LEU A 68 -0.70 -16.05 16.60
CA LEU A 68 -1.89 -15.38 16.10
C LEU A 68 -2.74 -14.84 17.25
N ALA A 69 -3.01 -15.66 18.27
CA ALA A 69 -3.81 -15.26 19.42
C ALA A 69 -3.16 -14.10 20.20
N ALA A 70 -1.85 -14.16 20.43
CA ALA A 70 -1.10 -13.13 21.15
C ALA A 70 -1.01 -11.79 20.39
N ARG A 71 -1.00 -11.84 19.05
CA ARG A 71 -0.97 -10.67 18.17
C ARG A 71 -2.35 -10.13 17.81
N THR A 72 -3.42 -10.89 18.06
CA THR A 72 -4.77 -10.48 17.67
C THR A 72 -5.17 -9.22 18.42
N ARG A 73 -5.57 -8.19 17.66
CA ARG A 73 -6.11 -6.93 18.19
C ARG A 73 -7.55 -6.77 17.73
N GLU A 74 -8.37 -6.13 18.57
CA GLU A 74 -9.66 -5.63 18.11
C GLU A 74 -9.44 -4.55 17.06
N LEU A 75 -10.06 -4.73 15.90
CA LEU A 75 -10.09 -3.68 14.89
C LEU A 75 -11.02 -2.56 15.36
N PRO A 76 -10.63 -1.29 15.20
CA PRO A 76 -11.55 -0.17 15.37
C PRO A 76 -12.83 -0.42 14.57
N VAL A 77 -13.98 -0.25 15.22
CA VAL A 77 -15.26 -0.26 14.52
C VAL A 77 -15.28 0.98 13.62
N PRO A 78 -15.51 0.83 12.31
CA PRO A 78 -15.67 1.97 11.41
C PRO A 78 -16.72 2.92 11.98
N ASP A 79 -16.36 4.19 12.11
CA ASP A 79 -17.30 5.19 12.58
C ASP A 79 -18.27 5.56 11.44
N ASP A 80 -19.41 4.87 11.40
CA ASP A 80 -20.50 5.15 10.45
C ASP A 80 -21.29 6.43 10.84
N SER A 81 -20.93 7.11 11.94
CA SER A 81 -21.62 8.32 12.41
C SER A 81 -21.11 9.61 11.75
N GLU A 82 -19.89 9.61 11.18
CA GLU A 82 -19.48 10.65 10.25
C GLU A 82 -20.23 10.45 8.93
N GLN A 83 -20.99 11.45 8.48
CA GLN A 83 -21.45 11.51 7.11
C GLN A 83 -20.20 11.60 6.21
N ALA A 84 -19.67 10.45 5.81
CA ALA A 84 -18.51 10.39 4.96
C ALA A 84 -18.83 11.16 3.67
N GLN A 85 -18.05 12.20 3.43
CA GLN A 85 -18.29 13.07 2.28
C GLN A 85 -18.07 12.25 1.01
N SER A 86 -19.16 12.02 0.26
CA SER A 86 -19.08 11.41 -1.06
C SER A 86 -18.21 12.25 -1.98
N LEU A 87 -17.51 11.59 -2.92
CA LEU A 87 -16.81 12.25 -3.99
C LEU A 87 -17.77 13.14 -4.78
N SER A 88 -17.35 14.39 -4.98
CA SER A 88 -18.03 15.35 -5.85
C SER A 88 -18.02 14.89 -7.30
N ARG A 89 -18.87 15.52 -8.12
CA ARG A 89 -18.92 15.24 -9.55
C ARG A 89 -17.58 15.56 -10.23
N GLU A 90 -16.92 16.62 -9.79
CA GLU A 90 -15.62 17.06 -10.30
C GLU A 90 -14.52 16.07 -9.93
N GLU A 91 -14.51 15.54 -8.71
CA GLU A 91 -13.59 14.48 -8.29
C GLU A 91 -13.81 13.19 -9.07
N LEU A 92 -15.07 12.80 -9.31
CA LEU A 92 -15.39 11.63 -10.14
C LEU A 92 -14.98 11.81 -11.60
N GLN A 93 -15.22 12.99 -12.19
CA GLN A 93 -14.78 13.29 -13.55
C GLN A 93 -13.25 13.29 -13.66
N PHE A 94 -12.55 13.84 -12.67
CA PHE A 94 -11.10 13.80 -12.61
C PHE A 94 -10.59 12.35 -12.52
N TRP A 95 -11.17 11.55 -11.63
CA TRP A 95 -10.86 10.12 -11.50
C TRP A 95 -11.06 9.38 -12.82
N GLU A 96 -12.22 9.55 -13.47
CA GLU A 96 -12.53 8.92 -14.74
C GLU A 96 -11.47 9.27 -15.79
N GLN A 97 -11.07 10.55 -15.89
CA GLN A 97 -10.10 11.00 -16.88
C GLN A 97 -8.67 10.53 -16.56
N HIS A 98 -8.26 10.60 -15.29
CA HIS A 98 -6.84 10.51 -14.91
C HIS A 98 -6.47 9.22 -14.19
N GLY A 99 -7.43 8.47 -13.65
CA GLY A 99 -7.22 7.19 -12.98
C GLY A 99 -6.55 7.30 -11.61
N TYR A 100 -6.45 8.52 -11.08
CA TYR A 100 -6.05 8.80 -9.71
C TYR A 100 -6.88 9.95 -9.15
N LEU A 101 -6.89 10.10 -7.83
CA LEU A 101 -7.57 11.15 -7.11
C LEU A 101 -6.79 11.54 -5.85
N VAL A 102 -6.82 12.82 -5.48
CA VAL A 102 -6.30 13.30 -4.19
C VAL A 102 -7.45 13.76 -3.31
N LEU A 103 -7.72 13.00 -2.25
CA LEU A 103 -8.65 13.38 -1.20
C LEU A 103 -7.95 14.37 -0.27
N ARG A 104 -8.28 15.65 -0.42
CA ARG A 104 -7.65 16.72 0.37
C ARG A 104 -8.11 16.66 1.83
N GLY A 105 -7.16 16.71 2.76
CA GLY A 105 -7.43 16.70 4.21
C GLY A 105 -8.26 15.49 4.66
N ALA A 106 -8.04 14.32 4.05
CA ALA A 106 -8.77 13.11 4.38
C ALA A 106 -8.48 12.58 5.78
N VAL A 107 -7.31 12.91 6.33
CA VAL A 107 -6.89 12.61 7.70
C VAL A 107 -6.49 13.91 8.40
N PRO A 108 -6.92 14.15 9.65
CA PRO A 108 -6.49 15.33 10.39
C PRO A 108 -4.97 15.37 10.59
N ARG A 109 -4.36 16.56 10.47
CA ARG A 109 -2.91 16.76 10.65
C ARG A 109 -2.38 16.19 11.97
N ALA A 110 -3.14 16.30 13.06
CA ALA A 110 -2.75 15.73 14.36
C ALA A 110 -2.59 14.20 14.34
N GLN A 111 -3.39 13.47 13.53
CA GLN A 111 -3.20 12.03 13.36
C GLN A 111 -1.96 11.72 12.52
N CYS A 112 -1.68 12.54 11.49
CA CYS A 112 -0.44 12.44 10.72
C CYS A 112 0.80 12.67 11.61
N GLU A 113 0.78 13.67 12.48
CA GLU A 113 1.84 13.97 13.45
C GLU A 113 2.06 12.81 14.43
N ALA A 114 0.97 12.17 14.90
CA ALA A 114 1.08 10.99 15.76
C ALA A 114 1.80 9.82 15.06
N VAL A 115 1.56 9.62 13.76
CA VAL A 115 2.29 8.61 12.98
C VAL A 115 3.74 9.04 12.72
N GLN A 116 4.00 10.31 12.39
CA GLN A 116 5.37 10.82 12.25
C GLN A 116 6.19 10.58 13.53
N GLN A 117 5.63 10.87 14.70
CA GLN A 117 6.29 10.60 15.98
C GLN A 117 6.56 9.10 16.19
N ALA A 118 5.61 8.24 15.79
CA ALA A 118 5.80 6.80 15.86
C ALA A 118 6.94 6.31 14.94
N ILE A 119 7.06 6.89 13.74
CA ILE A 119 8.15 6.62 12.79
C ILE A 119 9.50 7.08 13.38
N TRP A 120 9.55 8.28 13.96
CA TRP A 120 10.75 8.80 14.60
C TRP A 120 11.23 7.88 15.74
N ASN A 121 10.30 7.49 16.63
CA ASN A 121 10.59 6.56 17.72
C ASN A 121 11.07 5.20 17.20
N TYR A 122 10.42 4.67 16.16
CA TYR A 122 10.78 3.40 15.55
C TYR A 122 12.20 3.42 14.97
N LEU A 123 12.58 4.52 14.32
CA LEU A 123 13.91 4.68 13.73
C LEU A 123 14.98 5.09 14.75
N GLY A 124 14.61 5.51 15.96
CA GLY A 124 15.53 6.18 16.88
C GLY A 124 16.07 7.50 16.33
N ALA A 125 15.29 8.17 15.47
CA ALA A 125 15.68 9.39 14.75
C ALA A 125 14.82 10.59 15.19
N SER A 126 15.18 11.81 14.74
CA SER A 126 14.44 13.04 15.05
C SER A 126 14.45 14.03 13.90
N ALA A 127 13.37 14.80 13.76
CA ALA A 127 13.26 15.91 12.81
C ALA A 127 14.35 16.98 13.05
N ASP A 128 14.75 17.21 14.30
CA ASP A 128 15.75 18.23 14.65
C ASP A 128 17.20 17.75 14.47
N GLN A 129 17.39 16.50 14.04
CA GLN A 129 18.71 15.89 13.90
C GLN A 129 18.87 15.26 12.50
N PRO A 130 19.16 16.05 11.45
CA PRO A 130 19.29 15.56 10.07
C PRO A 130 20.27 14.38 9.89
N ALA A 131 21.34 14.36 10.70
CA ALA A 131 22.32 13.26 10.70
C ALA A 131 21.72 11.89 11.11
N SER A 132 20.53 11.88 11.76
CA SER A 132 19.84 10.65 12.15
C SER A 132 19.05 10.00 11.00
N TRP A 133 18.71 10.74 9.94
CA TRP A 133 17.76 10.28 8.91
C TRP A 133 18.30 9.16 8.00
N CYS A 134 19.62 9.15 7.80
CA CYS A 134 20.31 8.20 6.92
C CYS A 134 20.92 7.01 7.68
N GLN A 135 20.66 6.88 8.99
CA GLN A 135 21.17 5.76 9.77
C GLN A 135 20.53 4.43 9.33
N GLU A 136 21.30 3.35 9.43
CA GLU A 136 20.81 2.01 9.20
C GLU A 136 19.85 1.59 10.32
N HIS A 137 18.80 0.87 9.95
CA HIS A 137 17.84 0.32 10.90
C HIS A 137 17.46 -1.10 10.48
N PRO A 138 17.42 -2.09 11.40
CA PRO A 138 17.17 -3.49 11.05
C PRO A 138 15.83 -3.71 10.34
N GLY A 139 14.83 -2.86 10.61
CA GLY A 139 13.54 -2.86 9.94
C GLY A 139 13.40 -1.89 8.76
N LYS A 140 14.49 -1.27 8.28
CA LYS A 140 14.47 -0.41 7.08
C LYS A 140 15.02 -1.18 5.87
N ARG A 141 14.31 -1.15 4.75
CA ARG A 141 14.71 -1.75 3.47
C ARG A 141 14.46 -0.73 2.36
N GLY A 142 15.53 -0.11 1.87
CA GLY A 142 15.41 1.09 1.04
C GLY A 142 14.65 2.19 1.80
N MET A 143 13.56 2.67 1.20
CA MET A 143 12.68 3.65 1.83
C MET A 143 11.54 3.03 2.65
N MET A 144 11.36 1.71 2.61
CA MET A 144 10.25 1.03 3.29
C MET A 144 10.64 0.65 4.71
N LEU A 145 9.75 0.89 5.68
CA LEU A 145 9.94 0.46 7.07
C LEU A 145 9.01 -0.70 7.36
N GLN A 146 9.55 -1.78 7.94
CA GLN A 146 8.78 -2.89 8.50
C GLN A 146 8.11 -2.46 9.81
N PHE A 147 7.20 -1.50 9.66
CA PHE A 147 6.47 -0.85 10.73
C PHE A 147 5.02 -0.66 10.28
N SER A 148 4.14 -1.54 10.79
CA SER A 148 2.72 -1.59 10.42
C SER A 148 1.78 -1.78 11.63
N ASP A 149 2.31 -2.30 12.73
CA ASP A 149 1.58 -2.61 13.98
C ASP A 149 1.75 -1.46 14.99
N HIS A 150 0.96 -0.39 14.83
CA HIS A 150 0.93 0.75 15.75
C HIS A 150 -0.47 1.39 15.81
N PRO A 151 -0.97 1.82 16.98
CA PRO A 151 -2.32 2.39 17.11
C PRO A 151 -2.56 3.63 16.22
N ALA A 152 -1.56 4.51 16.07
CA ALA A 152 -1.67 5.67 15.19
C ALA A 152 -1.83 5.28 13.70
N LEU A 153 -1.15 4.21 13.25
CA LEU A 153 -1.32 3.69 11.88
C LEU A 153 -2.72 3.08 11.71
N ALA A 154 -3.20 2.37 12.73
CA ALA A 154 -4.54 1.82 12.73
C ALA A 154 -5.61 2.92 12.63
N ALA A 155 -5.51 3.99 13.41
CA ALA A 155 -6.46 5.11 13.36
C ALA A 155 -6.65 5.66 11.93
N ASN A 156 -5.56 5.96 11.22
CA ASN A 156 -5.61 6.46 9.85
C ASN A 156 -6.25 5.46 8.87
N ARG A 157 -6.02 4.15 9.06
CA ARG A 157 -6.57 3.09 8.20
C ARG A 157 -8.09 3.01 8.25
N HIS A 158 -8.70 3.49 9.33
CA HIS A 158 -10.15 3.45 9.51
C HIS A 158 -10.82 4.81 9.26
N GLY A 159 -10.15 5.74 8.57
CA GLY A 159 -10.71 7.04 8.21
C GLY A 159 -11.96 6.91 7.30
N ALA A 160 -13.09 7.46 7.75
CA ALA A 160 -14.39 7.30 7.09
C ALA A 160 -14.40 7.86 5.66
N ARG A 161 -13.78 9.03 5.43
CA ARG A 161 -13.68 9.64 4.09
C ARG A 161 -12.91 8.75 3.11
N ILE A 162 -11.80 8.15 3.55
CA ILE A 162 -11.00 7.27 2.69
C ILE A 162 -11.84 6.06 2.31
N ARG A 163 -12.43 5.37 3.29
CA ARG A 163 -13.27 4.21 3.04
C ARG A 163 -14.40 4.52 2.06
N SER A 164 -15.15 5.60 2.30
CA SER A 164 -16.27 6.00 1.45
C SER A 164 -15.85 6.27 0.00
N ALA A 165 -14.69 6.90 -0.21
CA ALA A 165 -14.15 7.09 -1.55
C ALA A 165 -13.85 5.74 -2.24
N TYR A 166 -13.23 4.78 -1.55
CA TYR A 166 -13.02 3.44 -2.10
C TYR A 166 -14.34 2.74 -2.43
N GLU A 167 -15.34 2.78 -1.53
CA GLU A 167 -16.64 2.16 -1.75
C GLU A 167 -17.35 2.75 -2.98
N GLN A 168 -17.28 4.07 -3.15
CA GLN A 168 -17.85 4.76 -4.30
C GLN A 168 -17.12 4.42 -5.60
N LEU A 169 -15.78 4.40 -5.59
CA LEU A 169 -14.98 4.05 -6.77
C LEU A 169 -15.13 2.58 -7.17
N TYR A 170 -15.33 1.67 -6.22
CA TYR A 170 -15.66 0.27 -6.48
C TYR A 170 -17.13 0.04 -6.82
N GLY A 171 -18.02 0.99 -6.50
CA GLY A 171 -19.46 0.80 -6.59
C GLY A 171 -20.00 -0.25 -5.62
N SER A 172 -19.29 -0.52 -4.52
CA SER A 172 -19.62 -1.57 -3.55
C SER A 172 -19.05 -1.27 -2.17
N SER A 173 -19.83 -1.53 -1.12
CA SER A 173 -19.35 -1.48 0.28
C SER A 173 -18.68 -2.77 0.74
N ALA A 174 -18.72 -3.83 -0.09
CA ALA A 174 -18.07 -5.11 0.19
C ALA A 174 -16.57 -5.01 -0.08
N ILE A 175 -15.85 -4.29 0.79
CA ILE A 175 -14.41 -4.09 0.75
C ILE A 175 -13.78 -4.39 2.12
N PHE A 176 -12.48 -4.66 2.16
CA PHE A 176 -11.70 -4.80 3.39
C PHE A 176 -10.36 -4.09 3.27
N ALA A 177 -9.87 -3.50 4.36
CA ALA A 177 -8.58 -2.83 4.37
C ALA A 177 -7.42 -3.84 4.46
N THR A 178 -6.25 -3.44 3.98
CA THR A 178 -4.98 -4.14 4.18
C THR A 178 -4.14 -3.44 5.25
N ILE A 179 -3.24 -4.18 5.90
CA ILE A 179 -2.27 -3.64 6.84
C ILE A 179 -0.93 -3.55 6.15
N ASP A 180 -0.62 -2.35 5.67
CA ASP A 180 0.62 -2.05 4.96
C ASP A 180 1.62 -1.26 5.82
N LYS A 181 2.79 -1.06 5.24
CA LYS A 181 3.94 -0.38 5.82
C LYS A 181 3.87 1.14 5.67
N VAL A 182 4.80 1.81 6.33
CA VAL A 182 5.15 3.21 6.06
C VAL A 182 6.40 3.30 5.18
N SER A 183 6.58 4.45 4.55
CA SER A 183 7.83 4.79 3.88
C SER A 183 8.41 6.11 4.37
N PHE A 184 9.73 6.11 4.48
CA PHE A 184 10.56 7.23 4.90
C PHE A 184 11.60 7.50 3.81
N ASN A 185 11.46 8.63 3.13
CA ASN A 185 12.34 9.06 2.04
C ASN A 185 13.11 10.34 2.45
N PRO A 186 14.32 10.22 3.00
CA PRO A 186 15.12 11.38 3.39
C PRO A 186 15.61 12.17 2.16
N PRO A 187 15.98 13.45 2.32
CA PRO A 187 16.62 14.21 1.26
C PRO A 187 17.87 13.49 0.72
N VAL A 188 18.09 13.60 -0.58
CA VAL A 188 19.31 13.15 -1.23
C VAL A 188 20.44 14.08 -0.80
N ILE A 189 21.50 13.49 -0.24
CA ILE A 189 22.70 14.19 0.21
C ILE A 189 23.94 13.44 -0.27
N ASP A 190 25.10 14.07 -0.17
CA ASP A 190 26.37 13.42 -0.49
C ASP A 190 26.54 12.12 0.32
N GLY A 191 26.73 11.01 -0.39
CA GLY A 191 26.85 9.67 0.20
C GLY A 191 25.52 8.96 0.51
N HIS A 192 24.36 9.60 0.32
CA HIS A 192 23.04 8.97 0.44
C HIS A 192 22.14 9.31 -0.74
N GLY A 193 22.10 8.40 -1.73
CA GLY A 193 21.26 8.52 -2.91
C GLY A 193 19.82 8.05 -2.70
N PHE A 194 18.97 8.34 -3.68
CA PHE A 194 17.60 7.83 -3.73
C PHE A 194 17.57 6.31 -3.85
N MET A 195 16.74 5.65 -3.04
CA MET A 195 16.65 4.18 -2.93
C MET A 195 15.30 3.63 -3.43
N GLY A 196 14.56 4.39 -4.24
CA GLY A 196 13.31 3.93 -4.82
C GLY A 196 13.48 3.28 -6.19
N SER A 197 12.41 2.63 -6.63
CA SER A 197 12.33 2.03 -7.97
C SER A 197 11.97 3.08 -9.01
N ALA A 198 12.39 2.83 -10.25
CA ALA A 198 11.88 3.53 -11.43
C ALA A 198 10.37 3.33 -11.59
N LEU A 199 9.79 3.96 -12.62
CA LEU A 199 8.38 3.84 -12.95
C LEU A 199 7.97 2.35 -13.11
N HIS A 200 6.98 1.89 -12.35
CA HIS A 200 6.60 0.48 -12.27
C HIS A 200 5.11 0.26 -12.04
N TRP A 201 4.70 -1.01 -12.10
CA TRP A 201 3.40 -1.51 -11.65
C TRP A 201 3.61 -2.61 -10.64
N ASP A 202 2.80 -2.64 -9.58
CA ASP A 202 2.79 -3.71 -8.59
C ASP A 202 2.02 -4.96 -9.05
N VAL A 203 1.47 -4.91 -10.27
CA VAL A 203 0.66 -5.98 -10.86
C VAL A 203 1.19 -6.44 -12.20
N SER A 204 0.71 -7.60 -12.63
CA SER A 204 0.92 -8.09 -14.00
C SER A 204 0.34 -7.12 -15.02
N LEU A 205 1.07 -6.95 -16.13
CA LEU A 205 0.62 -6.18 -17.29
C LEU A 205 -0.21 -6.99 -18.28
N GLN A 206 -0.43 -8.28 -18.04
CA GLN A 206 -1.24 -9.12 -18.93
C GLN A 206 -2.68 -8.59 -18.98
N PRO A 207 -3.22 -8.22 -20.16
CA PRO A 207 -4.59 -7.73 -20.27
C PRO A 207 -5.65 -8.84 -20.10
N PRO A 208 -6.84 -8.52 -19.55
CA PRO A 208 -7.17 -7.26 -18.88
C PRO A 208 -6.45 -7.15 -17.52
N ILE A 209 -5.94 -5.96 -17.20
CA ILE A 209 -5.46 -5.67 -15.85
C ILE A 209 -6.72 -5.56 -14.96
N PRO A 210 -6.83 -6.31 -13.85
CA PRO A 210 -8.02 -6.23 -13.00
C PRO A 210 -8.26 -4.80 -12.48
N PHE A 211 -9.50 -4.48 -12.12
CA PHE A 211 -9.78 -3.20 -11.49
C PHE A 211 -9.49 -3.28 -10.00
N LYS A 212 -8.40 -2.64 -9.55
CA LYS A 212 -8.14 -2.41 -8.13
C LYS A 212 -7.50 -1.06 -7.90
N LEU A 213 -7.58 -0.66 -6.65
CA LEU A 213 -7.13 0.62 -6.16
C LEU A 213 -5.95 0.40 -5.21
N GLN A 214 -5.04 1.35 -5.22
CA GLN A 214 -3.94 1.46 -4.28
C GLN A 214 -3.98 2.84 -3.62
N GLY A 215 -3.34 2.96 -2.46
CA GLY A 215 -3.49 4.14 -1.62
C GLY A 215 -2.24 4.53 -0.85
N LEU A 216 -2.05 5.84 -0.73
CA LEU A 216 -0.92 6.47 -0.04
C LEU A 216 -1.41 7.73 0.67
N LEU A 217 -1.16 7.79 1.99
CA LEU A 217 -1.40 8.96 2.83
C LEU A 217 -0.10 9.76 2.98
N TYR A 218 -0.11 11.03 2.62
CA TYR A 218 0.97 11.94 3.01
C TYR A 218 0.88 12.24 4.50
N LEU A 219 1.96 11.93 5.23
CA LEU A 219 2.07 12.23 6.66
C LEU A 219 2.73 13.58 6.92
N SER A 220 3.49 14.08 5.93
CA SER A 220 4.12 15.39 5.90
C SER A 220 3.68 16.12 4.64
N ASP A 221 3.81 17.46 4.62
CA ASP A 221 3.67 18.21 3.36
C ASP A 221 4.73 17.73 2.35
N CYS A 222 4.37 17.72 1.07
CA CYS A 222 5.19 17.19 -0.01
C CYS A 222 4.97 17.98 -1.30
N ALA A 223 5.94 18.82 -1.65
CA ALA A 223 5.99 19.49 -2.95
C ALA A 223 6.52 18.55 -4.03
N ALA A 224 6.45 18.98 -5.30
CA ALA A 224 6.80 18.15 -6.45
C ALA A 224 8.23 17.57 -6.41
N THR A 225 9.17 18.29 -5.80
CA THR A 225 10.58 17.91 -5.68
C THR A 225 10.91 17.15 -4.40
N ASP A 226 9.96 16.99 -3.48
CA ASP A 226 10.20 16.44 -2.14
C ASP A 226 10.05 14.90 -2.12
N GLY A 227 10.34 14.25 -3.25
CA GLY A 227 10.17 12.81 -3.40
C GLY A 227 8.71 12.36 -3.50
N ALA A 228 7.87 13.20 -4.09
CA ALA A 228 6.44 13.00 -4.27
C ALA A 228 6.12 11.65 -4.94
N PHE A 229 4.87 11.21 -4.76
CA PHE A 229 4.28 10.17 -5.60
C PHE A 229 4.16 10.70 -7.03
N HIS A 230 4.62 9.88 -7.98
CA HIS A 230 4.54 10.16 -9.40
C HIS A 230 3.71 9.06 -10.07
N CYS A 231 2.82 9.42 -10.98
CA CYS A 231 2.07 8.46 -11.81
C CYS A 231 1.85 8.99 -13.21
N VAL A 232 1.47 8.12 -14.14
CA VAL A 232 1.12 8.52 -15.52
C VAL A 232 -0.41 8.64 -15.66
N PRO A 233 -0.99 9.85 -15.69
CA PRO A 233 -2.43 10.03 -15.68
C PRO A 233 -3.09 9.50 -16.97
N GLY A 234 -4.26 8.87 -16.79
CA GLY A 234 -5.06 8.35 -17.89
C GLY A 234 -4.47 7.09 -18.54
N PHE A 235 -3.43 6.48 -17.96
CA PHE A 235 -2.81 5.29 -18.53
C PHE A 235 -3.76 4.09 -18.57
N GLN A 236 -4.70 4.00 -17.63
CA GLN A 236 -5.75 2.97 -17.60
C GLN A 236 -6.62 2.95 -18.87
N HIS A 237 -6.68 4.04 -19.63
CA HIS A 237 -7.43 4.09 -20.89
C HIS A 237 -6.63 3.64 -22.11
N ARG A 238 -5.30 3.62 -21.99
CA ARG A 238 -4.39 3.43 -23.12
C ARG A 238 -3.39 2.29 -22.94
N TYR A 239 -3.38 1.60 -21.78
CA TYR A 239 -2.41 0.54 -21.49
C TYR A 239 -2.43 -0.57 -22.54
N ALA A 240 -3.61 -1.01 -23.01
CA ALA A 240 -3.71 -2.07 -24.00
C ALA A 240 -3.12 -1.65 -25.37
N ALA A 241 -3.44 -0.45 -25.82
CA ALA A 241 -2.92 0.11 -27.07
C ALA A 241 -1.40 0.38 -27.00
N TRP A 242 -0.92 0.79 -25.82
CA TRP A 242 0.52 0.99 -25.57
C TRP A 242 1.27 -0.35 -25.52
N LEU A 243 0.73 -1.38 -24.84
CA LEU A 243 1.31 -2.72 -24.78
C LEU A 243 1.43 -3.35 -26.18
N ALA A 244 0.44 -3.13 -27.06
CA ALA A 244 0.48 -3.61 -28.43
C ALA A 244 1.59 -2.98 -29.29
N GLN A 245 2.16 -1.84 -28.86
CA GLN A 245 3.26 -1.15 -29.52
C GLN A 245 4.63 -1.58 -28.97
N VAL A 246 4.68 -2.39 -27.92
CA VAL A 246 5.95 -2.90 -27.36
C VAL A 246 6.59 -3.83 -28.41
N PRO A 247 7.82 -3.54 -28.87
CA PRO A 247 8.53 -4.38 -29.83
C PRO A 247 8.72 -5.82 -29.31
N PRO A 248 8.67 -6.84 -30.20
CA PRO A 248 8.94 -8.22 -29.82
C PRO A 248 10.29 -8.36 -29.10
N GLY A 249 10.27 -9.00 -27.92
CA GLY A 249 11.47 -9.23 -27.10
C GLY A 249 11.89 -8.06 -26.21
N GLN A 250 11.21 -6.89 -26.29
CA GLN A 250 11.44 -5.79 -25.36
C GLN A 250 10.58 -5.94 -24.11
N ASN A 251 11.15 -5.72 -22.92
CA ASN A 251 10.39 -5.65 -21.67
C ASN A 251 9.61 -4.32 -21.60
N PRO A 252 8.27 -4.33 -21.48
CA PRO A 252 7.46 -3.13 -21.36
C PRO A 252 7.86 -2.28 -20.15
N ARG A 253 8.26 -2.89 -19.04
CA ARG A 253 8.65 -2.13 -17.84
C ARG A 253 9.89 -1.26 -18.08
N ASP A 254 10.83 -1.77 -18.88
CA ASP A 254 12.00 -1.01 -19.32
C ASP A 254 11.62 0.08 -20.32
N LEU A 255 10.75 -0.23 -21.29
CA LEU A 255 10.25 0.74 -22.26
C LEU A 255 9.45 1.87 -21.57
N ALA A 256 8.66 1.54 -20.56
CA ALA A 256 7.84 2.50 -19.81
C ALA A 256 8.70 3.57 -19.16
N SER A 257 9.81 3.17 -18.53
CA SER A 257 10.76 4.10 -17.91
C SER A 257 11.44 5.06 -18.90
N GLN A 258 11.40 4.75 -20.20
CA GLN A 258 12.02 5.55 -21.26
C GLN A 258 11.00 6.40 -22.04
N THR A 259 9.73 5.99 -22.07
CA THR A 259 8.73 6.55 -22.99
C THR A 259 7.53 7.19 -22.30
N LEU A 260 7.28 6.86 -21.05
CA LEU A 260 6.16 7.43 -20.31
C LEU A 260 6.64 8.58 -19.42
N GLU A 261 5.86 9.65 -19.43
CA GLU A 261 6.11 10.85 -18.64
C GLU A 261 5.15 10.87 -17.44
N PRO A 262 5.64 10.57 -16.23
CA PRO A 262 4.82 10.69 -15.04
C PRO A 262 4.74 12.15 -14.57
N VAL A 263 3.66 12.48 -13.86
CA VAL A 263 3.48 13.78 -13.21
C VAL A 263 3.64 13.63 -11.70
N ALA A 264 4.20 14.66 -11.06
CA ALA A 264 4.25 14.75 -9.61
C ALA A 264 2.85 14.99 -9.03
N VAL A 265 2.48 14.26 -7.98
CA VAL A 265 1.24 14.46 -7.25
C VAL A 265 1.57 15.07 -5.89
N GLU A 266 1.49 16.39 -5.83
CA GLU A 266 1.75 17.19 -4.62
C GLU A 266 0.64 17.04 -3.58
N GLY A 267 1.01 17.13 -2.32
CA GLY A 267 0.07 16.98 -1.21
C GLY A 267 0.54 17.62 0.08
N GLN A 268 -0.43 17.81 0.96
CA GLN A 268 -0.20 18.22 2.34
C GLN A 268 -0.34 17.04 3.29
N ALA A 269 0.18 17.16 4.51
CA ALA A 269 -0.11 16.20 5.56
C ALA A 269 -1.62 16.02 5.73
N GLY A 270 -2.09 14.78 5.60
CA GLY A 270 -3.51 14.44 5.65
C GLY A 270 -4.16 14.22 4.28
N ASP A 271 -3.49 14.61 3.19
CA ASP A 271 -3.96 14.31 1.84
C ASP A 271 -3.74 12.84 1.50
N PHE A 272 -4.77 12.21 0.96
CA PHE A 272 -4.75 10.80 0.59
C PHE A 272 -4.86 10.62 -0.92
N ILE A 273 -3.91 9.92 -1.52
CA ILE A 273 -3.91 9.60 -2.95
C ILE A 273 -4.50 8.20 -3.14
N ILE A 274 -5.52 8.10 -4.00
CA ILE A 274 -6.02 6.83 -4.54
C ILE A 274 -5.61 6.76 -6.00
N TRP A 275 -5.11 5.62 -6.47
CA TRP A 275 -4.87 5.40 -7.90
C TRP A 275 -5.30 4.01 -8.34
N HIS A 276 -5.66 3.91 -9.63
CA HIS A 276 -5.99 2.67 -10.29
C HIS A 276 -4.71 1.88 -10.55
N GLN A 277 -4.66 0.59 -10.20
CA GLN A 277 -3.42 -0.23 -10.24
C GLN A 277 -2.77 -0.34 -11.63
N ALA A 278 -3.53 -0.12 -12.70
CA ALA A 278 -3.00 -0.01 -14.06
C ALA A 278 -2.15 1.25 -14.31
N LEU A 279 -2.12 2.25 -13.41
CA LEU A 279 -1.24 3.40 -13.56
C LEU A 279 0.19 3.02 -13.17
N PRO A 280 1.17 3.17 -14.09
CA PRO A 280 2.55 3.11 -13.68
C PRO A 280 2.84 4.27 -12.74
N HIS A 281 3.58 3.98 -11.68
CA HIS A 281 3.89 4.94 -10.65
C HIS A 281 5.29 4.73 -10.06
N CYS A 282 5.78 5.72 -9.34
CA CYS A 282 7.03 5.67 -8.60
C CYS A 282 7.05 6.72 -7.48
N ALA A 283 8.06 6.63 -6.62
CA ALA A 283 8.52 7.78 -5.86
C ALA A 283 9.69 8.43 -6.61
N THR A 284 10.03 9.66 -6.26
CA THR A 284 11.20 10.37 -6.80
C THR A 284 12.26 10.66 -5.75
N PRO A 285 13.49 10.99 -6.18
CA PRO A 285 14.49 11.58 -5.31
C PRO A 285 13.91 12.77 -4.54
N ASN A 286 14.16 12.81 -3.23
CA ASN A 286 13.76 13.94 -2.39
C ASN A 286 14.84 15.02 -2.43
N HIS A 287 14.52 16.17 -3.00
CA HIS A 287 15.37 17.36 -3.06
C HIS A 287 14.92 18.46 -2.09
N GLY A 288 13.94 18.16 -1.23
CA GLY A 288 13.49 19.03 -0.16
C GLY A 288 14.43 19.03 1.05
N ASN A 289 14.01 19.72 2.11
CA ASN A 289 14.82 19.89 3.33
C ASN A 289 14.44 18.94 4.48
N ALA A 290 13.41 18.11 4.29
CA ALA A 290 12.91 17.19 5.31
C ALA A 290 12.55 15.83 4.68
N PRO A 291 12.55 14.72 5.45
CA PRO A 291 12.14 13.43 4.95
C PRO A 291 10.66 13.42 4.59
N ARG A 292 10.32 12.87 3.43
CA ARG A 292 8.94 12.58 3.08
C ARG A 292 8.50 11.31 3.80
N MET A 293 7.47 11.45 4.62
CA MET A 293 6.84 10.33 5.31
C MET A 293 5.46 10.04 4.72
N VAL A 294 5.20 8.76 4.46
CA VAL A 294 3.90 8.32 3.96
C VAL A 294 3.48 7.04 4.66
N GLN A 295 2.18 6.84 4.77
CA GLN A 295 1.58 5.57 5.15
C GLN A 295 0.90 4.96 3.92
N TYR A 296 1.24 3.73 3.59
CA TYR A 296 0.46 2.96 2.63
C TYR A 296 -0.74 2.35 3.36
N LEU A 297 -1.89 2.38 2.70
CA LEU A 297 -3.08 1.65 3.09
C LEU A 297 -3.96 1.53 1.85
N THR A 298 -4.56 0.36 1.64
CA THR A 298 -5.53 0.18 0.57
C THR A 298 -6.75 -0.59 1.07
N TYR A 299 -7.82 -0.55 0.28
CA TYR A 299 -8.96 -1.44 0.41
C TYR A 299 -9.07 -2.32 -0.82
N LEU A 300 -9.35 -3.59 -0.60
CA LEU A 300 -9.60 -4.58 -1.64
C LEU A 300 -11.08 -4.98 -1.61
N PRO A 301 -11.72 -5.25 -2.77
CA PRO A 301 -13.05 -5.85 -2.82
C PRO A 301 -13.05 -7.22 -2.15
N GLU A 302 -14.15 -7.60 -1.49
CA GLU A 302 -14.26 -8.93 -0.89
C GLU A 302 -14.13 -10.06 -1.92
N GLN A 303 -14.53 -9.80 -3.16
CA GLN A 303 -14.33 -10.67 -4.31
C GLN A 303 -13.29 -10.02 -5.22
N CYS A 304 -12.01 -10.29 -4.95
CA CYS A 304 -10.89 -9.76 -5.71
C CYS A 304 -10.29 -10.84 -6.61
N VAL A 305 -10.08 -10.51 -7.89
CA VAL A 305 -9.42 -11.40 -8.86
C VAL A 305 -8.09 -10.77 -9.26
N ASP A 306 -7.01 -11.55 -9.15
CA ASP A 306 -5.71 -11.20 -9.69
C ASP A 306 -5.56 -11.77 -11.09
N GLN A 307 -4.73 -11.13 -11.91
CA GLN A 307 -4.31 -11.68 -13.19
C GLN A 307 -3.32 -12.83 -12.94
N PRO A 308 -3.64 -14.11 -13.25
CA PRO A 308 -2.76 -15.28 -13.00
C PRO A 308 -1.45 -15.26 -13.80
N ASP A 309 -1.46 -14.71 -15.01
CA ASP A 309 -0.25 -14.66 -15.83
C ASP A 309 0.59 -13.45 -15.45
N TRP A 310 1.91 -13.61 -15.31
CA TRP A 310 2.81 -12.48 -15.11
C TRP A 310 3.48 -12.09 -16.43
N TYR A 311 3.33 -10.81 -16.76
CA TYR A 311 4.07 -10.11 -17.80
C TYR A 311 4.93 -9.00 -17.16
#